data_AF-Q8ISK8-F1
#
_entry.id   AF-Q8ISK8-F1
#
_cell.length_a   1.000
_cell.length_b   1.000
_cell.length_c   1.000
_cell.angle_alpha   90.00
_cell.angle_beta   90.00
_cell.angle_gamma   90.00
#
_symmetry.space_group_name_H-M   'P 1'
#
loop_
_entity.id
_entity.type
_entity.pdbx_description
1 polymer ?
#
loop_
_entity_poly.entity_id
_entity_poly.type
_entity_poly.pdbx_seq_one_letter_code
_entity_poly.pdbx_strand_id
1 'polypeptide(L)'
;VQVLAVVPGREAESRDRIAKICDNFAVGKVSREMEQNFQKLEKSNGLNKEDENGFTYKASWFMQFRAVLWRSWLSVLKEPLLVKVRLFQTTMVAVLIGLIFLGQQLTQVGVMNINGAIFLFLTNMTFQNAFATITVFTSELPVFIRETRSRLYRCDTYFLGKTIAELPLFLIVPLLFTAIAYPMIGLRPGIDHFLTALALVTLVANVSTSFGYLISCACSSTSMALSVGPPVIIPFLL
;
A
#
# COMPACT_ATOMS: atom_id res chain seq x y z
N VAL A 1 13.84 -10.34 -46.89
CA VAL A 1 13.82 -11.01 -45.56
C VAL A 1 12.42 -11.57 -45.35
N GLN A 2 12.22 -12.88 -45.48
CA GLN A 2 10.91 -13.48 -45.20
C GLN A 2 10.71 -13.48 -43.68
N VAL A 3 9.66 -12.80 -43.23
CA VAL A 3 9.38 -12.59 -41.80
C VAL A 3 8.69 -13.83 -41.26
N LEU A 4 9.11 -14.32 -40.08
CA LEU A 4 8.50 -15.46 -39.37
C LEU A 4 7.12 -15.15 -38.77
N ALA A 5 6.59 -13.96 -39.02
CA ALA A 5 5.29 -13.54 -38.52
C ALA A 5 4.16 -14.24 -39.28
N VAL A 6 3.11 -14.64 -38.56
CA VAL A 6 1.89 -15.18 -39.16
C VAL A 6 1.22 -14.08 -39.97
N VAL A 7 1.10 -14.29 -41.29
CA VAL A 7 0.49 -13.30 -42.18
C VAL A 7 -1.04 -13.49 -42.19
N PRO A 8 -1.84 -12.46 -41.89
CA PRO A 8 -3.30 -12.55 -41.93
C PRO A 8 -3.75 -12.87 -43.37
N GLY A 9 -4.58 -13.90 -43.53
CA GLY A 9 -5.05 -14.42 -44.82
C GLY A 9 -4.30 -15.64 -45.36
N ARG A 10 -3.13 -16.01 -44.81
CA ARG A 10 -2.40 -17.27 -45.10
C ARG A 10 -1.87 -17.92 -43.83
N GLU A 11 -2.73 -18.00 -42.82
CA GLU A 11 -2.33 -18.46 -41.48
C GLU A 11 -1.97 -19.95 -41.46
N ALA A 12 -2.71 -20.79 -42.20
CA ALA A 12 -2.46 -22.22 -42.27
C ALA A 12 -1.08 -22.55 -42.88
N GLU A 13 -0.74 -21.90 -43.99
CA GLU A 13 0.56 -22.05 -44.67
C GLU A 13 1.72 -21.49 -43.81
N SER A 14 1.49 -20.36 -43.13
CA SER A 14 2.48 -19.78 -42.22
C SER A 14 2.77 -20.69 -41.03
N ARG A 15 1.74 -21.33 -40.46
CA ARG A 15 1.89 -22.29 -39.35
C ARG A 15 2.58 -23.57 -39.79
N ASP A 16 2.23 -24.12 -40.96
CA ASP A 16 2.90 -25.31 -41.51
C ASP A 16 4.39 -25.05 -41.80
N ARG A 17 4.72 -23.85 -42.30
CA ARG A 17 6.12 -23.43 -42.49
C ARG A 17 6.87 -23.30 -41.17
N ILE A 18 6.24 -22.73 -40.12
CA ILE A 18 6.85 -22.66 -38.78
C ILE A 18 7.08 -24.07 -38.23
N ALA A 19 6.11 -24.97 -38.37
CA ALA A 19 6.24 -26.36 -37.92
C ALA A 19 7.43 -27.06 -38.61
N LYS A 20 7.54 -26.94 -39.94
CA LYS A 20 8.67 -27.49 -40.72
C LYS A 20 10.03 -26.94 -40.27
N ILE A 21 10.10 -25.67 -39.88
CA ILE A 21 11.35 -25.06 -39.38
C ILE A 21 11.68 -25.62 -37.99
N CYS A 22 10.69 -25.74 -37.10
CA CYS A 22 10.86 -26.34 -35.77
C CYS A 22 11.30 -27.82 -35.86
N ASP A 23 10.69 -28.60 -36.74
CA ASP A 23 11.02 -30.02 -36.95
C ASP A 23 12.44 -30.19 -37.50
N ASN A 24 12.82 -29.37 -38.49
CA ASN A 24 14.18 -29.37 -39.03
C ASN A 24 15.21 -28.90 -37.99
N PHE A 25 14.86 -27.93 -37.14
CA PHE A 25 15.74 -27.50 -36.05
C PHE A 25 15.93 -28.63 -35.03
N ALA A 26 14.86 -29.32 -34.63
CA ALA A 26 14.90 -30.41 -33.66
C ALA A 26 15.82 -31.57 -34.11
N VAL A 27 15.83 -31.90 -35.41
CA VAL A 27 16.70 -32.94 -35.98
C VAL A 27 18.10 -32.41 -36.34
N GLY A 28 18.25 -31.08 -36.41
CA GLY A 28 19.48 -30.41 -36.82
C GLY A 28 20.66 -30.64 -35.88
N LYS A 29 21.88 -30.53 -36.43
CA LYS A 29 23.14 -30.65 -35.68
C LYS A 29 23.22 -29.63 -34.54
N VAL A 30 22.72 -28.41 -34.77
CA VAL A 30 22.70 -27.31 -33.80
C VAL A 30 21.89 -27.66 -32.55
N SER A 31 20.73 -28.28 -32.70
CA SER A 31 19.90 -28.71 -31.56
C SER A 31 20.63 -29.77 -30.73
N ARG A 32 21.24 -30.77 -31.39
CA ARG A 32 22.01 -31.81 -30.71
C ARG A 32 23.25 -31.26 -29.98
N GLU A 33 23.96 -30.31 -30.58
CA GLU A 33 25.08 -29.62 -29.93
C GLU A 33 24.62 -28.80 -28.72
N MET A 34 23.47 -28.12 -28.82
CA MET A 34 22.87 -27.36 -27.73
C MET A 34 22.46 -28.29 -26.57
N GLU A 35 21.78 -29.41 -26.86
CA GLU A 35 21.39 -30.43 -25.88
C GLU A 35 22.61 -31.04 -25.18
N GLN A 36 23.68 -31.35 -25.93
CA GLN A 36 24.94 -31.83 -25.38
C GLN A 36 25.62 -30.78 -24.50
N ASN A 37 25.58 -29.50 -24.88
CA ASN A 37 26.11 -28.41 -24.06
C ASN A 37 25.27 -28.23 -22.78
N PHE A 38 23.95 -28.35 -22.84
CA PHE A 38 23.08 -28.37 -21.66
C PHE A 38 23.40 -29.54 -20.73
N GLN A 39 23.51 -30.76 -21.25
CA GLN A 39 23.87 -31.94 -20.45
C GLN A 39 25.30 -31.85 -19.87
N LYS A 40 26.24 -31.24 -20.60
CA LYS A 40 27.59 -30.96 -20.09
C LYS A 40 27.56 -29.91 -18.98
N LEU A 41 26.78 -28.85 -19.14
CA LEU A 41 26.59 -27.83 -18.11
C LEU A 41 25.90 -28.40 -16.88
N GLU A 42 24.90 -29.27 -17.05
CA GLU A 42 24.18 -29.94 -15.96
C GLU A 42 25.10 -30.90 -15.19
N LYS A 43 25.96 -31.67 -15.89
CA LYS A 43 26.96 -32.53 -15.27
C LYS A 43 28.14 -31.75 -14.66
N SER A 44 28.56 -30.66 -15.29
CA SER A 44 29.64 -29.78 -14.81
C SER A 44 29.20 -28.93 -13.62
N ASN A 45 27.93 -28.54 -13.54
CA ASN A 45 27.31 -27.88 -12.38
C ASN A 45 26.81 -28.90 -11.33
N GLY A 46 27.37 -30.11 -11.30
CA GLY A 46 27.07 -31.14 -10.30
C GLY A 46 27.38 -30.77 -8.83
N LEU A 47 27.52 -29.49 -8.49
CA LEU A 47 27.73 -29.01 -7.12
C LEU A 47 27.29 -27.55 -6.96
N ASN A 48 26.06 -27.24 -7.39
CA ASN A 48 25.18 -26.25 -6.76
C ASN A 48 23.79 -26.46 -7.36
N LYS A 49 23.06 -27.45 -6.84
CA LYS A 49 21.64 -27.19 -6.59
C LYS A 49 21.65 -26.01 -5.62
N GLU A 50 21.73 -24.77 -6.13
CA GLU A 50 21.41 -23.60 -5.33
C GLU A 50 20.04 -23.90 -4.75
N ASP A 51 20.04 -24.14 -3.44
CA ASP A 51 18.94 -24.61 -2.62
C ASP A 51 17.58 -24.55 -3.34
N GLU A 52 17.11 -25.69 -3.87
CA GLU A 52 15.71 -25.85 -4.31
C GLU A 52 14.72 -25.52 -3.15
N ASN A 53 15.24 -25.31 -1.93
CA ASN A 53 14.51 -24.92 -0.73
C ASN A 53 14.93 -23.58 -0.08
N GLY A 54 15.67 -22.69 -0.76
CA GLY A 54 16.18 -21.46 -0.15
C GLY A 54 15.70 -20.19 -0.82
N PHE A 55 14.77 -19.46 -0.19
CA PHE A 55 14.57 -18.03 -0.48
C PHE A 55 15.82 -17.25 -0.04
N THR A 56 16.95 -17.40 -0.73
CA THR A 56 18.23 -16.87 -0.27
C THR A 56 18.37 -15.42 -0.75
N TYR A 57 18.04 -14.48 0.13
CA TYR A 57 18.30 -13.06 -0.09
C TYR A 57 19.79 -12.77 0.12
N LYS A 58 20.39 -11.94 -0.74
CA LYS A 58 21.82 -11.62 -0.69
C LYS A 58 22.26 -10.88 0.58
N ALA A 59 21.33 -10.23 1.28
CA ALA A 59 21.59 -9.43 2.48
C ALA A 59 20.85 -9.98 3.70
N SER A 60 21.43 -9.80 4.90
CA SER A 60 20.77 -10.13 6.16
C SER A 60 19.47 -9.33 6.37
N TRP A 61 18.51 -9.92 7.09
CA TRP A 61 17.20 -9.33 7.36
C TRP A 61 17.29 -7.92 7.97
N PHE A 62 18.18 -7.71 8.94
CA PHE A 62 18.37 -6.40 9.58
C PHE A 62 18.96 -5.34 8.64
N MET A 63 19.85 -5.75 7.72
CA MET A 63 20.38 -4.84 6.71
C MET A 63 19.31 -4.40 5.72
N GLN A 64 18.46 -5.34 5.26
CA GLN A 64 17.32 -5.03 4.40
C GLN A 64 16.37 -4.06 5.11
N PHE A 65 15.96 -4.40 6.33
CA PHE A 65 15.07 -3.58 7.15
C PHE A 65 15.61 -2.16 7.36
N ARG A 66 16.89 -2.01 7.75
CA ARG A 66 17.50 -0.68 7.96
C ARG A 66 17.54 0.14 6.68
N ALA A 67 17.86 -0.48 5.56
CA ALA A 67 17.93 0.21 4.26
C ALA A 67 16.55 0.67 3.79
N VAL A 68 15.53 -0.18 3.92
CA VAL A 68 14.14 0.17 3.60
C VAL A 68 13.65 1.27 4.54
N LEU A 69 13.84 1.13 5.85
CA LEU A 69 13.42 2.13 6.84
C LEU A 69 14.02 3.50 6.53
N TRP A 70 15.32 3.56 6.26
CA TRP A 70 16.01 4.79 5.87
C TRP A 70 15.40 5.40 4.60
N ARG A 71 15.14 4.57 3.58
CA ARG A 71 14.52 5.00 2.32
C ARG A 71 13.12 5.55 2.55
N SER A 72 12.26 4.82 3.28
CA SER A 72 10.89 5.23 3.59
C SER A 72 10.87 6.51 4.40
N TRP A 73 11.74 6.64 5.41
CA TRP A 73 11.89 7.86 6.20
C TRP A 73 12.28 9.05 5.32
N LEU A 74 13.25 8.85 4.42
CA LEU A 74 13.68 9.90 3.50
C LEU A 74 12.59 10.27 2.50
N SER A 75 11.77 9.30 2.05
CA SER A 75 10.62 9.53 1.18
C SER A 75 9.61 10.46 1.85
N VAL A 76 9.27 10.17 3.12
CA VAL A 76 8.36 11.01 3.92
C VAL A 76 8.91 12.42 4.11
N LEU A 77 10.21 12.57 4.39
CA LEU A 77 10.84 13.87 4.58
C LEU A 77 10.99 14.68 3.29
N LYS A 78 11.26 14.02 2.16
CA LYS A 78 11.49 14.68 0.86
C LYS A 78 10.21 15.09 0.15
N GLU A 79 9.05 14.62 0.58
CA GLU A 79 7.74 15.01 0.05
C GLU A 79 6.94 15.92 1.02
N PRO A 80 7.47 17.09 1.43
CA PRO A 80 6.81 17.94 2.42
C PRO A 80 5.49 18.52 1.91
N LEU A 81 5.28 18.58 0.59
CA LEU A 81 4.05 19.10 0.00
C LEU A 81 2.84 18.24 0.40
N LEU A 82 2.96 16.92 0.29
CA LEU A 82 1.87 15.99 0.59
C LEU A 82 1.52 16.02 2.08
N VAL A 83 2.54 16.08 2.95
CA VAL A 83 2.37 16.23 4.40
C VAL A 83 1.71 17.57 4.75
N LYS A 84 2.17 18.68 4.17
CA LYS A 84 1.59 20.02 4.40
C LYS A 84 0.14 20.11 3.98
N VAL A 85 -0.20 19.61 2.79
CA VAL A 85 -1.58 19.59 2.28
C VAL A 85 -2.46 18.77 3.22
N ARG A 86 -1.99 17.61 3.68
CA ARG A 86 -2.71 16.76 4.63
C ARG A 86 -2.96 17.47 5.95
N LEU A 87 -1.93 18.08 6.56
CA LEU A 87 -2.08 18.82 7.82
C LEU A 87 -3.04 20.01 7.68
N PHE A 88 -2.95 20.75 6.58
CA PHE A 88 -3.84 21.87 6.29
C PHE A 88 -5.29 21.40 6.13
N GLN A 89 -5.53 20.34 5.35
CA GLN A 89 -6.85 19.75 5.16
C GLN A 89 -7.43 19.22 6.49
N THR A 90 -6.64 18.49 7.28
CA THR A 90 -7.07 18.01 8.61
C THR A 90 -7.47 19.18 9.51
N THR A 91 -6.67 20.25 9.53
CA THR A 91 -6.96 21.45 10.33
C THR A 91 -8.27 22.10 9.89
N MET A 92 -8.47 22.29 8.59
CA MET A 92 -9.69 22.87 8.04
C MET A 92 -10.94 22.04 8.42
N VAL A 93 -10.87 20.72 8.25
CA VAL A 93 -12.00 19.83 8.59
C VAL A 93 -12.26 19.80 10.09
N ALA A 94 -11.21 19.78 10.93
CA ALA A 94 -11.34 19.84 12.39
C ALA A 94 -12.07 21.10 12.85
N VAL A 95 -11.69 22.26 12.28
CA VAL A 95 -12.34 23.54 12.59
C VAL A 95 -13.78 23.55 12.11
N LEU A 96 -14.07 23.05 10.90
CA LEU A 96 -15.45 22.98 10.41
C LEU A 96 -16.36 22.14 11.32
N ILE A 97 -15.91 20.96 11.73
CA ILE A 97 -16.67 20.09 12.64
C ILE A 97 -16.83 20.76 14.01
N GLY A 98 -15.75 21.37 14.52
CA GLY A 98 -15.77 22.11 15.78
C GLY A 98 -16.76 23.28 15.78
N LEU A 99 -16.88 24.00 14.65
CA LEU A 99 -17.83 25.10 14.48
C LEU A 99 -19.29 24.62 14.36
N ILE A 100 -19.53 23.50 13.69
CA ILE A 100 -20.89 22.95 13.53
C ILE A 100 -21.48 22.54 14.89
N PHE A 101 -20.66 21.97 15.77
CA PHE A 101 -21.09 21.44 17.08
C PHE A 101 -20.62 22.31 18.26
N LEU A 102 -20.43 23.60 18.03
CA LEU A 102 -19.86 24.51 19.03
C LEU A 102 -20.72 24.58 20.30
N GLY A 103 -20.09 24.33 21.45
CA GLY A 103 -20.68 24.63 22.77
C GLY A 103 -21.96 23.85 23.09
N GLN A 104 -21.94 22.54 22.93
CA GLN A 104 -23.14 21.71 23.16
C GLN A 104 -23.59 21.71 24.63
N GLN A 105 -24.88 21.97 24.86
CA GLN A 105 -25.51 21.88 26.18
C GLN A 105 -25.97 20.45 26.48
N LEU A 106 -25.91 20.02 27.75
CA LEU A 106 -26.35 18.69 28.19
C LEU A 106 -27.89 18.58 28.30
N THR A 107 -28.58 18.76 27.18
CA THR A 107 -30.02 18.50 27.04
C THR A 107 -30.24 17.22 26.24
N GLN A 108 -31.47 16.68 26.18
CA GLN A 108 -31.77 15.48 25.39
C GLN A 108 -31.44 15.65 23.90
N VAL A 109 -31.66 16.86 23.36
CA VAL A 109 -31.24 17.24 22.00
C VAL A 109 -29.71 17.32 21.91
N GLY A 110 -29.06 17.85 22.95
CA GLY A 110 -27.61 17.92 23.06
C GLY A 110 -26.93 16.55 23.03
N VAL A 111 -27.49 15.53 23.68
CA VAL A 111 -26.96 14.16 23.64
C VAL A 111 -26.99 13.60 22.22
N MET A 112 -28.07 13.82 21.47
CA MET A 112 -28.16 13.41 20.07
C MET A 112 -27.12 14.14 19.21
N ASN A 113 -26.91 15.44 19.45
CA ASN A 113 -25.91 16.21 18.74
C ASN A 113 -24.48 15.77 19.08
N ILE A 114 -24.19 15.38 20.33
CA ILE A 114 -22.88 14.82 20.73
C ILE A 114 -22.63 13.51 20.00
N ASN A 115 -23.62 12.61 19.93
CA ASN A 115 -23.50 11.37 19.17
C ASN A 115 -23.24 11.64 17.68
N GLY A 116 -23.97 12.59 17.08
CA GLY A 116 -23.73 13.04 15.71
C GLY A 116 -22.33 13.62 15.51
N ALA A 117 -21.84 14.41 16.47
CA ALA A 117 -20.49 14.98 16.45
C ALA A 117 -19.42 13.89 16.50
N ILE A 118 -19.55 12.92 17.41
CA ILE A 118 -18.61 11.79 17.55
C ILE A 118 -18.63 10.92 16.29
N PHE A 119 -19.80 10.65 15.72
CA PHE A 119 -19.93 9.90 14.48
C PHE A 119 -19.23 10.63 13.31
N LEU A 120 -19.50 11.92 13.13
CA LEU A 120 -18.88 12.72 12.07
C LEU A 120 -17.36 12.83 12.26
N PHE A 121 -16.92 12.96 13.52
CA PHE A 121 -15.52 13.01 13.93
C PHE A 121 -14.79 11.72 13.54
N LEU A 122 -15.31 10.55 13.93
CA LEU A 122 -14.70 9.25 13.64
C LEU A 122 -14.75 8.91 12.15
N THR A 123 -15.86 9.25 11.49
CA THR A 123 -16.05 9.02 10.06
C THR A 123 -15.04 9.81 9.23
N ASN A 124 -14.89 11.12 9.50
CA ASN A 124 -13.91 11.94 8.80
C ASN A 124 -12.48 11.42 9.02
N MET A 125 -12.16 11.06 10.27
CA MET A 125 -10.84 10.54 10.59
C MET A 125 -10.55 9.22 9.86
N THR A 126 -11.55 8.33 9.78
CA THR A 126 -11.45 7.06 9.07
C THR A 126 -11.22 7.30 7.58
N PHE A 127 -12.05 8.11 6.92
CA PHE A 127 -11.89 8.37 5.49
C PHE A 127 -10.58 9.07 5.16
N GLN A 128 -10.18 10.06 5.96
CA GLN A 128 -8.98 10.83 5.69
C GLN A 128 -7.72 9.96 5.75
N ASN A 129 -7.61 9.05 6.73
CA ASN A 129 -6.47 8.14 6.84
C ASN A 129 -6.49 7.02 5.80
N ALA A 130 -7.67 6.45 5.51
CA ALA A 130 -7.81 5.40 4.50
C ALA A 130 -7.43 5.91 3.11
N PHE A 131 -8.01 7.04 2.68
CA PHE A 131 -7.73 7.60 1.35
C PHE A 131 -6.30 8.09 1.18
N ALA A 132 -5.71 8.69 2.21
CA ALA A 132 -4.30 9.06 2.19
C ALA A 132 -3.42 7.83 1.98
N THR A 133 -3.67 6.76 2.74
CA THR A 133 -2.93 5.50 2.63
C THR A 133 -3.13 4.87 1.25
N ILE A 134 -4.37 4.86 0.75
CA ILE A 134 -4.69 4.31 -0.57
C ILE A 134 -3.89 5.03 -1.66
N THR A 135 -3.86 6.36 -1.62
CA THR A 135 -3.21 7.17 -2.65
C THR A 135 -1.70 6.95 -2.68
N VAL A 136 -1.07 6.92 -1.51
CA VAL A 136 0.40 6.76 -1.37
C VAL A 136 0.81 5.31 -1.63
N PHE A 137 0.10 4.33 -1.10
CA PHE A 137 0.52 2.93 -1.23
C PHE A 137 0.27 2.40 -2.65
N THR A 138 -0.82 2.80 -3.32
CA THR A 138 -1.10 2.33 -4.69
C THR A 138 -0.08 2.86 -5.71
N SER A 139 0.48 4.06 -5.50
CA SER A 139 1.54 4.60 -6.36
C SER A 139 2.89 3.90 -6.16
N GLU A 140 3.18 3.42 -4.95
CA GLU A 140 4.40 2.67 -4.64
C GLU A 140 4.33 1.17 -4.98
N LEU A 141 3.12 0.60 -4.99
CA LEU A 141 2.88 -0.82 -5.24
C LEU A 141 3.58 -1.40 -6.49
N PRO A 142 3.56 -0.76 -7.68
CA PRO A 142 4.25 -1.31 -8.85
C PRO A 142 5.77 -1.38 -8.68
N VAL A 143 6.35 -0.41 -7.96
CA VAL A 143 7.78 -0.40 -7.63
C VAL A 143 8.11 -1.54 -6.66
N PHE A 144 7.29 -1.70 -5.62
CA PHE A 144 7.41 -2.78 -4.66
C PHE A 144 7.34 -4.17 -5.30
N ILE A 145 6.36 -4.41 -6.20
CA ILE A 145 6.22 -5.69 -6.92
C ILE A 145 7.48 -5.97 -7.76
N ARG A 146 8.02 -4.97 -8.44
CA ARG A 146 9.23 -5.11 -9.26
C ARG A 146 10.47 -5.44 -8.40
N GLU A 147 10.63 -4.76 -7.27
CA GLU A 147 11.77 -4.95 -6.36
C GLU A 147 11.70 -6.31 -5.66
N THR A 148 10.50 -6.75 -5.25
CA THR A 148 10.27 -8.06 -4.64
C THR A 148 10.49 -9.20 -5.64
N ARG A 149 10.02 -9.06 -6.89
CA ARG A 149 10.28 -10.06 -7.96
C ARG A 149 11.78 -10.19 -8.28
N SER A 150 12.53 -9.09 -8.15
CA SER A 150 13.98 -9.06 -8.32
C SER A 150 14.74 -9.56 -7.08
N ARG A 151 14.02 -9.98 -6.01
CA ARG A 151 14.57 -10.51 -4.75
C ARG A 151 15.48 -9.51 -4.01
N LEU A 152 15.22 -8.20 -4.10
CA LEU A 152 16.02 -7.19 -3.39
C LEU A 152 15.78 -7.21 -1.87
N TYR A 153 14.53 -7.41 -1.44
CA TYR A 153 14.16 -7.49 -0.03
C TYR A 153 12.88 -8.32 0.14
N ARG A 154 12.63 -8.75 1.38
CA ARG A 154 11.43 -9.50 1.75
C ARG A 154 10.23 -8.57 2.01
N CYS A 155 9.01 -9.04 1.74
CA CYS A 155 7.78 -8.27 1.96
C CYS A 155 7.58 -7.83 3.43
N ASP A 156 7.96 -8.66 4.40
CA ASP A 156 7.87 -8.37 5.84
C ASP A 156 8.76 -7.18 6.23
N THR A 157 10.00 -7.14 5.73
CA THR A 157 10.94 -6.03 5.99
C THR A 157 10.44 -4.71 5.40
N TYR A 158 9.81 -4.76 4.22
CA TYR A 158 9.21 -3.59 3.60
C TYR A 158 8.04 -3.05 4.41
N PHE A 159 7.09 -3.92 4.77
CA PHE A 159 5.90 -3.53 5.52
C PHE A 159 6.28 -2.92 6.87
N LEU A 160 7.12 -3.59 7.67
CA LEU A 160 7.55 -3.09 8.97
C LEU A 160 8.35 -1.77 8.85
N GLY A 161 9.27 -1.69 7.88
CA GLY A 161 10.08 -0.50 7.66
C GLY A 161 9.21 0.71 7.28
N LYS A 162 8.22 0.51 6.42
CA LYS A 162 7.28 1.55 6.02
C LYS A 162 6.37 1.98 7.16
N THR A 163 5.76 1.04 7.88
CA THR A 163 4.87 1.35 9.02
C THR A 163 5.60 2.15 10.10
N ILE A 164 6.84 1.80 10.42
CA ILE A 164 7.63 2.55 11.42
C ILE A 164 7.99 3.95 10.91
N ALA A 165 8.29 4.09 9.61
CA ALA A 165 8.57 5.41 9.04
C ALA A 165 7.34 6.34 9.03
N GLU A 166 6.14 5.79 8.87
CA GLU A 166 4.89 6.56 8.82
C GLU A 166 4.26 6.78 10.21
N LEU A 167 4.69 6.04 11.23
CA LEU A 167 4.24 6.15 12.63
C LEU A 167 4.16 7.58 13.18
N PRO A 168 5.17 8.47 13.02
CA PRO A 168 5.06 9.85 13.51
C PRO A 168 3.90 10.62 12.86
N LEU A 169 3.62 10.39 11.57
CA LEU A 169 2.48 11.03 10.90
C LEU A 169 1.15 10.47 11.41
N PHE A 170 1.09 9.17 11.69
CA PHE A 170 -0.09 8.54 12.29
C PHE A 170 -0.36 9.00 13.73
N LEU A 171 0.61 9.60 14.43
CA LEU A 171 0.39 10.22 15.73
C LEU A 171 0.06 11.71 15.63
N ILE A 172 0.78 12.46 14.79
CA ILE A 172 0.62 13.91 14.68
C ILE A 172 -0.75 14.29 14.08
N VAL A 173 -1.24 13.57 13.07
CA VAL A 173 -2.51 13.89 12.40
C VAL A 173 -3.72 13.72 13.35
N PRO A 174 -3.90 12.58 14.06
CA PRO A 174 -4.95 12.45 15.08
C PRO A 174 -4.81 13.43 16.22
N LEU A 175 -3.58 13.71 16.65
CA LEU A 175 -3.32 14.65 17.74
C LEU A 175 -3.80 16.05 17.36
N LEU A 176 -3.44 16.51 16.15
CA LEU A 176 -3.86 17.82 15.67
C LEU A 176 -5.39 17.92 15.53
N PHE A 177 -6.01 16.91 14.93
CA PHE A 177 -7.46 16.85 14.75
C PHE A 177 -8.20 16.87 16.09
N THR A 178 -7.78 16.02 17.03
CA THR A 178 -8.40 15.89 18.36
C THR A 178 -8.15 17.14 19.21
N ALA A 179 -6.95 17.72 19.17
CA ALA A 179 -6.61 18.92 19.92
C ALA A 179 -7.46 20.14 19.53
N ILE A 180 -7.93 20.23 18.28
CA ILE A 180 -8.78 21.32 17.80
C ILE A 180 -10.26 21.00 18.04
N ALA A 181 -10.74 19.85 17.55
CA ALA A 181 -12.16 19.55 17.54
C ALA A 181 -12.71 19.21 18.95
N TYR A 182 -11.93 18.54 19.80
CA TYR A 182 -12.38 18.13 21.14
C TYR A 182 -12.79 19.33 22.04
N PRO A 183 -11.96 20.38 22.21
CA PRO A 183 -12.36 21.55 23.00
C PRO A 183 -13.46 22.37 22.31
N MET A 184 -13.50 22.46 20.98
CA MET A 184 -14.51 23.24 20.27
C MET A 184 -15.93 22.67 20.42
N ILE A 185 -16.06 21.34 20.36
CA ILE A 185 -17.35 20.65 20.56
C ILE A 185 -17.84 20.81 22.01
N GLY A 186 -16.94 21.06 22.96
CA GLY A 186 -17.27 21.13 24.38
C GLY A 186 -17.47 19.75 25.02
N LEU A 187 -16.68 18.75 24.58
CA LEU A 187 -16.66 17.45 25.25
C LEU A 187 -16.15 17.57 26.70
N ARG A 188 -16.30 16.48 27.46
CA ARG A 188 -15.99 16.43 28.89
C ARG A 188 -14.58 16.96 29.18
N PRO A 189 -14.44 18.04 29.98
CA PRO A 189 -13.12 18.57 30.32
C PRO A 189 -12.36 17.59 31.22
N GLY A 190 -11.09 17.37 30.93
CA GLY A 190 -10.20 16.50 31.71
C GLY A 190 -9.09 15.91 30.86
N ILE A 191 -7.86 15.90 31.39
CA ILE A 191 -6.69 15.36 30.68
C ILE A 191 -6.85 13.87 30.42
N ASP A 192 -7.38 13.13 31.39
CA ASP A 192 -7.62 11.68 31.25
C ASP A 192 -8.61 11.38 30.11
N HIS A 193 -9.71 12.12 30.05
CA HIS A 193 -10.72 11.97 29.00
C HIS A 193 -10.18 12.36 27.62
N PHE A 194 -9.41 13.44 27.54
CA PHE A 194 -8.73 13.83 26.31
C PHE A 194 -7.73 12.76 25.84
N LEU A 195 -6.93 12.20 26.74
CA LEU A 195 -5.92 11.20 26.40
C LEU A 195 -6.56 9.87 25.97
N THR A 196 -7.67 9.46 26.62
CA THR A 196 -8.45 8.30 26.17
C THR A 196 -9.07 8.52 24.78
N ALA A 197 -9.60 9.71 24.50
CA ALA A 197 -10.12 10.04 23.17
C ALA A 197 -8.99 10.02 22.13
N LEU A 198 -7.85 10.65 22.41
CA LEU A 198 -6.69 10.64 21.52
C LEU A 198 -6.21 9.21 21.23
N ALA A 199 -6.14 8.35 22.25
CA ALA A 199 -5.77 6.95 22.08
C ALA A 199 -6.76 6.20 21.17
N LEU A 200 -8.07 6.33 21.42
CA LEU A 200 -9.10 5.71 20.58
C LEU A 200 -9.01 6.18 19.12
N VAL A 201 -8.85 7.48 18.89
CA VAL A 201 -8.77 8.05 17.54
C VAL A 201 -7.51 7.60 16.82
N THR A 202 -6.40 7.45 17.55
CA THR A 202 -5.16 6.89 17.01
C THR A 202 -5.32 5.41 16.64
N LEU A 203 -6.01 4.61 17.46
CA LEU A 203 -6.33 3.22 17.10
C LEU A 203 -7.22 3.15 15.85
N VAL A 204 -8.27 3.98 15.78
CA VAL A 204 -9.15 4.06 14.61
C VAL A 204 -8.38 4.46 13.36
N ALA A 205 -7.44 5.41 13.47
CA ALA A 205 -6.57 5.79 12.37
C ALA A 205 -5.70 4.61 11.89
N ASN A 206 -5.12 3.82 12.80
CA ASN A 206 -4.34 2.63 12.44
C ASN A 206 -5.19 1.53 11.77
N VAL A 207 -6.42 1.31 12.26
CA VAL A 207 -7.37 0.37 11.64
C VAL A 207 -7.74 0.84 10.23
N SER A 208 -8.06 2.13 10.08
CA SER A 208 -8.36 2.75 8.79
C SER A 208 -7.20 2.62 7.79
N THR A 209 -5.97 2.91 8.21
CA THR A 209 -4.76 2.72 7.40
C THR A 209 -4.59 1.26 6.98
N SER A 210 -4.89 0.30 7.87
CA SER A 210 -4.83 -1.13 7.55
C SER A 210 -5.84 -1.52 6.46
N PHE A 211 -7.07 -1.01 6.53
CA PHE A 211 -8.05 -1.14 5.45
C PHE A 211 -7.57 -0.48 4.17
N GLY A 212 -6.91 0.69 4.27
CA GLY A 212 -6.30 1.37 3.13
C GLY A 212 -5.28 0.49 2.41
N TYR A 213 -4.36 -0.17 3.14
CA TYR A 213 -3.41 -1.11 2.55
C TYR A 213 -4.11 -2.32 1.92
N LEU A 214 -5.13 -2.89 2.56
CA LEU A 214 -5.90 -4.01 2.03
C LEU A 214 -6.55 -3.65 0.68
N ILE A 215 -7.22 -2.50 0.62
CA ILE A 215 -7.90 -2.01 -0.59
C ILE A 215 -6.88 -1.72 -1.69
N SER A 216 -5.75 -1.11 -1.36
CA SER A 216 -4.69 -0.85 -2.35
C SER A 216 -4.05 -2.11 -2.91
N CYS A 217 -3.92 -3.18 -2.11
CA CYS A 217 -3.45 -4.47 -2.62
C CYS A 217 -4.48 -5.15 -3.54
N ALA A 218 -5.77 -4.97 -3.26
CA ALA A 218 -6.85 -5.56 -4.04
C ALA A 218 -7.10 -4.86 -5.38
N CYS A 219 -6.75 -3.57 -5.49
CA CYS A 219 -7.00 -2.75 -6.68
C CYS A 219 -5.71 -2.49 -7.47
N SER A 220 -5.80 -2.55 -8.81
CA SER A 220 -4.65 -2.32 -9.71
C SER A 220 -4.45 -0.84 -10.10
N SER A 221 -5.41 0.03 -9.77
CA SER A 221 -5.37 1.47 -10.09
C SER A 221 -5.87 2.30 -8.91
N THR A 222 -5.23 3.45 -8.68
CA THR A 222 -5.59 4.39 -7.61
C THR A 222 -7.03 4.86 -7.73
N SER A 223 -7.50 5.16 -8.95
CA SER A 223 -8.88 5.62 -9.16
C SER A 223 -9.91 4.56 -8.76
N MET A 224 -9.65 3.29 -9.07
CA MET A 224 -10.53 2.19 -8.66
C MET A 224 -10.52 2.00 -7.14
N ALA A 225 -9.35 2.06 -6.52
CA ALA A 225 -9.21 1.93 -5.07
C ALA A 225 -9.98 3.03 -4.31
N LEU A 226 -9.93 4.27 -4.80
CA LEU A 226 -10.68 5.38 -4.22
C LEU A 226 -12.20 5.24 -4.39
N SER A 227 -12.67 4.68 -5.51
CA SER A 227 -14.11 4.43 -5.73
C SER A 227 -14.65 3.27 -4.88
N VAL A 228 -13.84 2.23 -4.65
CA VAL A 228 -14.22 1.04 -3.87
C VAL A 228 -14.11 1.29 -2.36
N GLY A 229 -13.26 2.25 -1.94
CA GLY A 229 -13.03 2.55 -0.52
C GLY A 229 -14.30 2.82 0.30
N PRO A 230 -15.17 3.78 -0.07
CA PRO A 230 -16.36 4.09 0.71
C PRO A 230 -17.36 2.95 0.82
N PRO A 231 -17.74 2.23 -0.26
CA PRO A 231 -18.62 1.07 -0.15
C PRO A 231 -18.12 0.00 0.82
N VAL A 232 -16.80 -0.17 0.95
CA VAL A 232 -16.21 -1.15 1.88
C VAL A 232 -16.17 -0.63 3.32
N ILE A 233 -15.89 0.67 3.52
CA ILE A 233 -15.70 1.25 4.86
C ILE A 233 -17.04 1.62 5.53
N ILE A 234 -18.01 2.14 4.78
CA ILE A 234 -19.30 2.65 5.31
C ILE A 234 -20.08 1.60 6.13
N PRO A 235 -20.20 0.34 5.70
CA PRO A 235 -20.93 -0.68 6.48
C PRO A 235 -20.36 -0.93 7.87
N PHE A 236 -19.08 -0.67 8.10
CA PHE A 236 -18.44 -0.82 9.41
C PHE A 236 -18.56 0.43 10.30
N LEU A 237 -19.07 1.53 9.75
CA LEU A 237 -19.32 2.77 10.49
C LEU A 237 -20.75 2.86 11.02
N LEU A 238 -21.70 2.11 10.45
CA LEU A 238 -23.11 2.02 10.85
C LEU A 238 -23.30 0.98 11.96
#